data_AF-K0BC67-F1
#
_entry.id   AF-K0BC67-F1
#
_cell.length_a   1.000
_cell.length_b   1.000
_cell.length_c   1.000
_cell.angle_alpha   90.00
_cell.angle_beta   90.00
_cell.angle_gamma   90.00
#
_symmetry.space_group_name_H-M   'P 1'
#
loop_
_entity.id
_entity.type
_entity.pdbx_description
1 polymer ?
#
loop_
_entity_poly.entity_id
_entity_poly.type
_entity_poly.pdbx_seq_one_letter_code
_entity_poly.pdbx_strand_id
1 'polypeptide(L)' 'MPKNDDKLTIELECEEKIISEKHRFGRVRSKMMSQLRSEYGSEIANRSLARINKRISLGSKMTKIHSDEFSI' A
#
# COMPACT_ATOMS: atom_id res chain seq x y z
N MET A 1 -23.22 -3.78 -15.11
CA MET A 1 -22.20 -4.12 -14.09
C MET A 1 -20.94 -3.36 -14.44
N PRO A 2 -20.29 -2.65 -13.49
CA PRO A 2 -19.02 -1.98 -13.79
C PRO A 2 -18.01 -3.03 -14.26
N LYS A 3 -17.27 -2.72 -15.33
CA LYS A 3 -16.33 -3.67 -15.94
C LYS A 3 -15.16 -3.87 -14.97
N ASN A 4 -14.60 -5.08 -14.91
CA ASN A 4 -13.50 -5.40 -13.98
C ASN A 4 -12.30 -4.45 -14.10
N ASP A 5 -12.13 -3.80 -15.26
CA ASP A 5 -11.08 -2.83 -15.55
C ASP A 5 -11.20 -1.54 -14.71
N ASP A 6 -12.44 -1.11 -14.42
CA ASP A 6 -12.71 0.09 -13.61
C ASP A 6 -12.25 -0.14 -12.17
N LYS A 7 -12.53 -1.33 -11.64
CA LYS A 7 -12.15 -1.69 -10.27
C LYS A 7 -10.65 -1.76 -10.09
N LEU A 8 -9.93 -2.30 -11.08
CA LEU A 8 -8.47 -2.39 -11.03
C LEU A 8 -7.84 -0.98 -11.06
N THR A 9 -8.34 -0.10 -11.91
CA THR A 9 -7.89 1.30 -12.01
C THR A 9 -8.07 2.03 -10.68
N ILE A 10 -9.24 1.90 -10.07
CA ILE A 10 -9.57 2.50 -8.76
C ILE A 10 -8.64 1.95 -7.65
N GLU A 11 -8.37 0.64 -7.66
CA GLU A 11 -7.45 0.01 -6.70
C GLU A 11 -6.00 0.52 -6.87
N LEU A 12 -5.55 0.72 -8.10
CA LEU A 12 -4.21 1.25 -8.42
C LEU A 12 -4.05 2.72 -8.00
N GLU A 13 -5.02 3.58 -8.30
CA GLU A 13 -4.99 4.98 -7.85
C GLU A 13 -4.95 5.09 -6.32
N CYS A 14 -5.72 4.24 -5.63
CA CYS A 14 -5.72 4.17 -4.19
C CYS A 14 -4.34 3.74 -3.65
N GLU A 15 -3.68 2.79 -4.32
CA GLU A 15 -2.31 2.37 -3.98
C GLU A 15 -1.28 3.49 -4.16
N GLU A 16 -1.34 4.26 -5.24
CA GLU A 16 -0.43 5.38 -5.49
C GLU A 16 -0.51 6.43 -4.38
N LYS A 17 -1.74 6.81 -3.98
CA LYS A 17 -1.95 7.75 -2.87
C LYS A 17 -1.35 7.22 -1.56
N ILE A 18 -1.50 5.93 -1.28
CA ILE A 18 -0.93 5.28 -0.09
C ILE A 18 0.60 5.25 -0.13
N ILE A 19 1.20 4.93 -1.28
CA ILE A 19 2.65 4.90 -1.47
C ILE A 19 3.22 6.30 -1.27
N SER A 20 2.63 7.31 -1.90
CA SER A 20 3.07 8.70 -1.79
C SER A 20 3.07 9.18 -0.33
N GLU A 21 2.01 8.88 0.42
CA GLU A 21 1.92 9.24 1.84
C GLU A 21 2.99 8.53 2.68
N LYS A 22 3.23 7.24 2.44
CA LYS A 22 4.30 6.47 3.11
C LYS A 22 5.69 6.99 2.76
N HIS A 23 5.93 7.36 1.50
CA HIS A 23 7.20 7.93 1.08
C HIS A 23 7.45 9.28 1.77
N ARG A 24 6.40 10.10 1.89
CA ARG A 24 6.50 11.44 2.51
C ARG A 24 6.63 11.42 4.03
N PHE A 25 5.94 10.50 4.71
CA PHE A 25 5.83 10.53 6.18
C PHE A 25 6.35 9.26 6.88
N GLY A 26 6.82 8.26 6.13
CA GLY A 26 7.17 6.93 6.65
C GLY A 26 5.96 6.07 7.05
N ARG A 27 4.75 6.64 7.10
CA ARG A 27 3.50 5.98 7.49
C ARG A 27 2.31 6.62 6.80
N VAL A 28 1.20 5.88 6.70
CA VAL A 28 -0.08 6.47 6.28
C VAL A 28 -0.75 7.07 7.49
N ARG A 29 -1.06 8.37 7.44
CA ARG A 29 -1.74 9.08 8.54
C ARG A 29 -3.23 8.70 8.58
N SER A 30 -3.82 8.68 9.77
CA SER A 30 -5.25 8.32 9.97
C SER A 30 -6.19 9.21 9.15
N LYS A 31 -5.90 10.51 9.04
CA LYS A 31 -6.68 11.45 8.22
C LYS A 31 -6.69 11.05 6.75
N MET A 32 -5.53 10.67 6.20
CA MET A 32 -5.42 10.20 4.81
C MET A 32 -6.22 8.90 4.62
N MET A 33 -6.09 7.93 5.52
CA MET A 33 -6.89 6.70 5.44
C MET A 33 -8.39 6.96 5.52
N SER A 34 -8.84 7.90 6.35
CA SER A 34 -10.25 8.28 6.44
C SER A 34 -10.75 8.85 5.11
N GLN A 35 -9.96 9.72 4.47
CA GLN A 35 -10.29 10.29 3.17
C GLN A 35 -10.39 9.20 2.09
N LEU A 36 -9.40 8.30 2.02
CA LEU A 36 -9.40 7.21 1.04
C LEU A 36 -10.60 6.26 1.20
N ARG A 37 -11.03 5.97 2.44
CA ARG A 37 -12.22 5.15 2.68
C ARG A 37 -13.51 5.83 2.25
N SER A 38 -13.57 7.16 2.35
CA SER A 38 -14.71 7.94 1.87
C SER A 38 -14.74 8.05 0.35
N GLU A 39 -13.57 8.13 -0.29
CA GLU A 39 -13.43 8.33 -1.74
C GLU A 39 -13.57 7.01 -2.52
N TYR A 40 -12.91 5.95 -2.06
CA TYR A 40 -12.78 4.67 -2.77
C TYR A 40 -13.60 3.53 -2.13
N GLY A 41 -14.19 3.78 -0.96
CA GLY A 41 -14.83 2.75 -0.16
C GLY A 41 -13.86 2.01 0.77
N SER A 42 -14.42 1.52 1.88
CA SER A 42 -13.60 0.89 2.93
C SER A 42 -12.90 -0.39 2.50
N GLU A 43 -13.53 -1.20 1.64
CA GLU A 43 -12.94 -2.45 1.16
C GLU A 43 -11.67 -2.18 0.34
N ILE A 44 -11.76 -1.31 -0.66
CA ILE A 44 -10.66 -0.97 -1.57
C ILE A 44 -9.52 -0.33 -0.79
N ALA A 45 -9.80 0.70 0.01
CA ALA A 45 -8.77 1.41 0.77
C ALA A 45 -8.00 0.49 1.74
N ASN A 46 -8.72 -0.39 2.46
CA ASN A 46 -8.07 -1.33 3.39
C ASN A 46 -7.28 -2.40 2.64
N ARG A 47 -7.80 -2.92 1.51
CA ARG A 47 -7.10 -3.91 0.68
C ARG A 47 -5.81 -3.32 0.08
N SER A 48 -5.87 -2.11 -0.48
CA SER A 48 -4.70 -1.42 -1.02
C SER A 48 -3.65 -1.18 0.06
N LEU A 49 -4.05 -0.72 1.26
CA LEU A 49 -3.12 -0.57 2.39
C LEU A 49 -2.43 -1.90 2.76
N ALA A 50 -3.20 -2.99 2.84
CA ALA A 50 -2.67 -4.31 3.17
C ALA A 50 -1.66 -4.80 2.12
N ARG A 51 -1.95 -4.60 0.83
CA ARG A 51 -1.03 -4.97 -0.26
C ARG A 51 0.27 -4.18 -0.19
N ILE A 52 0.22 -2.87 0.03
CA ILE A 52 1.42 -2.05 0.19
C ILE A 52 2.23 -2.47 1.42
N ASN A 53 1.59 -2.70 2.56
CA ASN A 53 2.28 -3.19 3.76
C ASN A 53 2.94 -4.56 3.52
N LYS A 54 2.27 -5.46 2.79
CA LYS A 54 2.83 -6.76 2.41
C LYS A 54 4.04 -6.60 1.50
N ARG A 55 3.97 -5.75 0.46
CA ARG A 55 5.11 -5.46 -0.44
C ARG A 55 6.32 -4.90 0.33
N ILE A 56 6.09 -3.93 1.23
CA ILE A 56 7.14 -3.35 2.06
C ILE A 56 7.74 -4.40 3.01
N SER A 57 6.90 -5.22 3.65
CA SER A 57 7.37 -6.28 4.54
C SER A 57 8.19 -7.35 3.80
N LEU A 58 7.77 -7.74 2.60
CA LEU A 58 8.52 -8.68 1.76
C LEU A 58 9.85 -8.09 1.30
N GLY A 59 9.86 -6.83 0.84
CA GLY A 59 11.09 -6.12 0.49
C GLY A 59 12.05 -6.01 1.69
N SER A 60 11.52 -5.68 2.86
CA SER A 60 12.31 -5.63 4.11
C SER A 60 12.83 -7.00 4.55
N LYS A 61 12.10 -8.09 4.28
CA LYS A 61 12.60 -9.45 4.54
C LYS A 61 13.72 -9.83 3.58
N MET A 62 13.64 -9.47 2.30
CA MET A 62 14.71 -9.73 1.34
C MET A 62 15.99 -8.94 1.67
N THR A 63 15.87 -7.68 2.10
CA THR A 63 17.05 -6.91 2.52
C THR A 63 17.69 -7.46 3.80
N LYS A 64 16.88 -7.99 4.74
CA LYS A 64 17.41 -8.68 5.93
C LYS A 64 18.17 -9.96 5.59
N ILE A 65 17.61 -10.80 4.73
CA ILE A 65 18.28 -12.04 4.27
C ILE A 65 19.64 -11.72 3.64
N HIS A 66 19.73 -10.69 2.80
CA HIS A 66 21.01 -10.25 2.21
C HIS A 66 22.00 -9.64 3.22
N SER A 67 21.52 -9.03 4.31
CA SER A 67 22.40 -8.45 5.34
C SER A 67 23.01 -9.53 6.23
N ASP A 68 22.26 -10.59 6.51
CA ASP A 68 22.70 -11.71 7.34
C ASP A 68 23.73 -12.61 6.61
N GLU A 69 23.69 -12.68 5.27
CA GLU A 69 24.65 -13.44 4.45
C GLU A 69 26.06 -12.81 4.36
N PHE A 70 26.19 -11.51 4.62
CA PHE A 70 27.47 -10.78 4.52
C PHE A 70 28.23 -10.63 5.85
N SER A 71 27.74 -11.26 6.93
CA SER A 71 28.31 -11.16 8.28
C SER A 71 29.20 -12.37 8.66
N ILE A 72 29.81 -13.05 7.69
CA ILE A 72 30.73 -14.19 7.92
C ILE A 72 32.17 -13.78 7.64
#